data_AF-A0A5B7ZVI1-F1
#
_entry.id   AF-A0A5B7ZVI1-F1
#
_cell.length_a   1.000
_cell.length_b   1.000
_cell.length_c   1.000
_cell.angle_alpha   90.00
_cell.angle_beta   90.00
_cell.angle_gamma   90.00
#
_symmetry.space_group_name_H-M   'P 1'
#
loop_
_entity.id
_entity.type
_entity.pdbx_description
1 polymer ?
#
loop_
_entity_poly.entity_id
_entity_poly.type
_entity_poly.pdbx_seq_one_letter_code
_entity_poly.pdbx_strand_id
1 'polypeptide(L)'
;MYYPAAGSDAHDIELLSRDACSFIHVDFRETEAQIRSQLQGTPGFAGYDLIGLRQVSAAELTPRGWQPSEGLPQMQRPLPEYASPANSFALWAVYERRSTHSADHGADRFSLLHLHAEGVAAYDALYLGNQQQAKYLCIIQPGEGFGDNPYRFTDPEGALHKLVSRNPLGLPDFLVLGGGGLPEFYDQQPCWTEYEQLVTTRRFPSSVGSATLAVWAR
;
A
#
# COMPACT_ATOMS: atom_id res chain seq x y z
N MET A 1 1.25 5.54 -5.05
CA MET A 1 1.93 4.67 -4.08
C MET A 1 1.09 3.42 -3.94
N TYR A 2 1.70 2.24 -3.92
CA TYR A 2 1.03 0.97 -3.66
C TYR A 2 1.56 0.31 -2.39
N TYR A 3 0.67 -0.01 -1.45
CA TYR A 3 0.99 -0.67 -0.19
C TYR A 3 0.10 -1.91 -0.01
N PRO A 4 0.62 -3.11 -0.31
CA PRO A 4 -0.01 -4.36 0.05
C PRO A 4 0.22 -4.64 1.54
N ALA A 5 -0.78 -5.22 2.22
CA ALA A 5 -0.80 -5.39 3.68
C ALA A 5 -0.83 -4.08 4.46
N ALA A 6 -1.55 -3.07 3.93
CA ALA A 6 -1.54 -1.74 4.51
C ALA A 6 -2.14 -1.68 5.92
N GLY A 7 -3.03 -2.61 6.25
CA GLY A 7 -3.92 -2.50 7.40
C GLY A 7 -4.58 -1.13 7.43
N SER A 8 -4.39 -0.40 8.54
CA SER A 8 -4.99 0.91 8.79
C SER A 8 -4.02 2.01 9.22
N ASP A 9 -2.71 1.79 9.10
CA ASP A 9 -1.71 2.79 9.47
C ASP A 9 -1.56 3.85 8.35
N ALA A 10 -1.13 5.05 8.72
CA ALA A 10 -1.02 6.23 7.85
C ALA A 10 0.42 6.76 7.69
N HIS A 11 1.42 6.11 8.29
CA HIS A 11 2.81 6.60 8.26
C HIS A 11 3.40 6.72 6.85
N ASP A 12 2.98 5.87 5.91
CA ASP A 12 3.35 5.95 4.50
C ASP A 12 2.81 7.22 3.84
N ILE A 13 1.58 7.63 4.17
CA ILE A 13 0.99 8.88 3.70
C ILE A 13 1.71 10.07 4.32
N GLU A 14 1.98 10.04 5.63
CA GLU A 14 2.76 11.10 6.28
C GLU A 14 4.15 11.26 5.65
N LEU A 15 4.84 10.14 5.38
CA LEU A 15 6.16 10.14 4.75
C LEU A 15 6.14 10.68 3.31
N LEU A 16 5.15 10.28 2.52
CA LEU A 16 5.17 10.44 1.06
C LEU A 16 4.21 11.51 0.52
N SER A 17 3.35 12.11 1.36
CA SER A 17 2.35 13.10 0.92
C SER A 17 2.94 14.34 0.24
N ARG A 18 4.25 14.59 0.37
CA ARG A 18 4.95 15.65 -0.38
C ARG A 18 5.28 15.27 -1.82
N ASP A 19 5.45 13.98 -2.10
CA ASP A 19 5.91 13.46 -3.40
C ASP A 19 4.87 12.59 -4.13
N ALA A 20 3.78 12.25 -3.44
CA ALA A 20 2.67 11.46 -3.96
C ALA A 20 1.32 12.03 -3.50
N CYS A 21 0.34 12.07 -4.40
CA CYS A 21 -1.03 12.49 -4.13
C CYS A 21 -2.06 11.36 -4.36
N SER A 22 -1.62 10.17 -4.77
CA SER A 22 -2.47 9.00 -4.99
C SER A 22 -1.88 7.79 -4.26
N PHE A 23 -2.67 7.27 -3.32
CA PHE A 23 -2.32 6.19 -2.42
C PHE A 23 -3.28 5.02 -2.64
N ILE A 24 -2.73 3.82 -2.73
CA ILE A 24 -3.49 2.58 -2.86
C ILE A 24 -3.08 1.68 -1.70
N HIS A 25 -4.02 1.44 -0.80
CA HIS A 25 -3.89 0.51 0.32
C HIS A 25 -4.64 -0.77 -0.04
N VAL A 26 -4.02 -1.90 0.21
CA VAL A 26 -4.63 -3.21 0.00
C VAL A 26 -4.45 -4.05 1.24
N ASP A 27 -5.55 -4.53 1.78
CA ASP A 27 -5.58 -5.51 2.87
C ASP A 27 -6.84 -6.37 2.69
N PHE A 28 -6.96 -7.48 3.39
CA PHE A 28 -8.18 -8.30 3.38
C PHE A 28 -8.62 -8.70 4.79
N ARG A 29 -8.03 -8.12 5.84
CA ARG A 29 -8.33 -8.46 7.23
C ARG A 29 -9.45 -7.62 7.82
N GLU A 30 -9.53 -6.34 7.43
CA GLU A 30 -10.52 -5.41 7.94
C GLU A 30 -11.81 -5.42 7.13
N THR A 31 -12.94 -5.32 7.82
CA THR A 31 -14.26 -5.16 7.20
C THR A 31 -14.46 -3.76 6.62
N GLU A 32 -15.41 -3.62 5.69
CA GLU A 32 -15.75 -2.31 5.10
C GLU A 32 -16.11 -1.29 6.18
N ALA A 33 -16.85 -1.70 7.21
CA ALA A 33 -17.26 -0.84 8.30
C ALA A 33 -16.06 -0.32 9.11
N GLN A 34 -15.04 -1.16 9.35
CA GLN A 34 -13.84 -0.77 10.06
C GLN A 34 -13.03 0.25 9.25
N ILE A 35 -12.76 -0.05 7.97
CA ILE A 35 -12.02 0.86 7.08
C ILE A 35 -12.78 2.18 6.91
N ARG A 36 -14.10 2.12 6.68
CA ARG A 36 -14.94 3.32 6.57
C ARG A 36 -14.86 4.17 7.84
N SER A 37 -14.98 3.55 9.01
CA SER A 37 -14.86 4.24 10.31
C SER A 37 -13.48 4.89 10.48
N GLN A 38 -12.40 4.24 10.04
CA GLN A 38 -11.04 4.79 10.12
C GLN A 38 -10.85 5.97 9.15
N LEU A 39 -11.31 5.84 7.91
CA LEU A 39 -11.24 6.91 6.91
C LEU A 39 -12.02 8.16 7.34
N GLN A 40 -13.13 7.98 8.05
CA GLN A 40 -14.00 9.06 8.55
C GLN A 40 -13.62 9.52 9.97
N GLY A 41 -12.83 8.73 10.70
CA GLY A 41 -12.56 8.89 12.12
C GLY A 41 -11.68 10.10 12.44
N THR A 42 -11.58 10.44 13.72
CA THR A 42 -10.70 11.50 14.23
C THR A 42 -9.54 10.87 15.01
N PRO A 43 -8.28 11.28 14.77
CA PRO A 43 -7.90 12.42 13.95
C PRO A 43 -7.92 12.14 12.44
N GLY A 44 -8.23 10.91 12.01
CA GLY A 44 -8.09 10.52 10.61
C GLY A 44 -6.63 10.73 10.17
N PHE A 45 -6.43 11.21 8.95
CA PHE A 45 -5.14 11.77 8.54
C PHE A 45 -4.95 13.15 9.17
N ALA A 46 -4.16 13.22 10.24
CA ALA A 46 -3.94 14.45 10.99
C ALA A 46 -3.56 15.63 10.07
N GLY A 47 -4.27 16.75 10.24
CA GLY A 47 -4.08 17.96 9.42
C GLY A 47 -4.82 17.96 8.08
N TYR A 48 -5.63 16.94 7.79
CA TYR A 48 -6.50 16.87 6.62
C TYR A 48 -7.98 16.70 6.99
N ASP A 49 -8.86 17.17 6.12
CA ASP A 49 -10.30 16.95 6.18
C ASP A 49 -10.73 16.02 5.03
N LEU A 50 -11.61 15.06 5.34
CA LEU A 50 -12.22 14.19 4.34
C LEU A 50 -13.26 14.98 3.54
N ILE A 51 -13.02 15.19 2.25
CA ILE A 51 -13.92 15.97 1.37
C ILE A 51 -14.75 15.09 0.43
N GLY A 52 -14.43 13.80 0.32
CA GLY A 52 -15.20 12.84 -0.44
C GLY A 52 -14.89 11.41 -0.06
N LEU A 53 -15.91 10.56 0.01
CA LEU A 53 -15.78 9.13 0.23
C LEU A 53 -16.86 8.41 -0.58
N ARG A 54 -16.46 7.44 -1.40
CA ARG A 54 -17.40 6.59 -2.12
C ARG A 54 -16.88 5.17 -2.29
N GLN A 55 -17.81 4.25 -2.56
CA GLN A 55 -17.45 2.93 -3.07
C GLN A 55 -16.99 3.03 -4.54
N VAL A 56 -16.10 2.13 -4.92
CA VAL A 56 -15.60 1.95 -6.29
C VAL A 56 -15.98 0.56 -6.77
N SER A 57 -16.54 0.48 -7.97
CA SER A 57 -16.91 -0.80 -8.58
C SER A 57 -15.71 -1.50 -9.21
N ALA A 58 -15.79 -2.83 -9.36
CA ALA A 58 -14.77 -3.60 -10.07
C ALA A 58 -14.55 -3.12 -11.52
N ALA A 59 -15.61 -2.64 -12.18
CA ALA A 59 -15.54 -2.08 -13.52
C ALA A 59 -14.79 -0.74 -13.58
N GLU A 60 -14.74 0.03 -12.49
CA GLU A 60 -13.91 1.23 -12.42
C GLU A 60 -12.43 0.90 -12.13
N LEU A 61 -12.17 -0.13 -11.33
CA LEU A 61 -10.81 -0.59 -11.04
C LEU A 61 -10.16 -1.24 -12.27
N THR A 62 -10.96 -1.98 -13.05
CA THR A 62 -10.53 -2.79 -14.19
C THR A 62 -11.47 -2.54 -15.37
N PRO A 63 -11.41 -1.37 -16.01
CA PRO A 63 -12.37 -0.95 -17.04
C PRO A 63 -12.36 -1.82 -18.31
N ARG A 64 -11.31 -2.61 -18.51
CA ARG A 64 -11.19 -3.60 -19.61
C ARG A 64 -11.51 -5.04 -19.15
N GLY A 65 -11.98 -5.19 -17.92
CA GLY A 65 -12.04 -6.47 -17.22
C GLY A 65 -10.65 -6.92 -16.76
N TRP A 66 -10.59 -7.59 -15.62
CA TRP A 66 -9.35 -8.23 -15.17
C TRP A 66 -9.23 -9.63 -15.77
N GLN A 67 -8.09 -9.88 -16.40
CA GLN A 67 -7.62 -11.21 -16.72
C GLN A 67 -6.29 -11.39 -16.00
N PRO A 68 -6.13 -12.42 -15.14
CA PRO A 68 -4.88 -12.67 -14.46
C PRO A 68 -3.72 -12.72 -15.43
N SER A 69 -2.65 -11.96 -15.18
CA SER A 69 -1.47 -12.01 -16.03
C SER A 69 -0.82 -13.39 -15.99
N GLU A 70 -0.11 -13.72 -17.07
CA GLU A 70 0.66 -14.96 -17.12
C GLU A 70 1.65 -15.05 -15.95
N GLY A 71 1.59 -16.17 -15.22
CA GLY A 71 2.41 -16.44 -14.05
C GLY A 71 2.04 -15.67 -12.78
N LEU A 72 0.84 -15.08 -12.72
CA LEU A 72 0.21 -14.82 -11.43
C LEU A 72 0.17 -16.14 -10.64
N PRO A 73 0.74 -16.20 -9.42
CA PRO A 73 0.76 -17.43 -8.64
C PRO A 73 -0.65 -17.88 -8.33
N GLN A 74 -0.90 -19.17 -8.50
CA GLN A 74 -2.09 -19.78 -7.92
C GLN A 74 -1.94 -19.78 -6.39
N MET A 75 -2.95 -19.28 -5.68
CA MET A 75 -2.95 -19.33 -4.23
C MET A 75 -2.84 -20.79 -3.76
N GLN A 76 -1.72 -21.11 -3.10
CA GLN A 76 -1.43 -22.47 -2.63
C GLN A 76 -2.19 -22.83 -1.35
N ARG A 77 -2.67 -21.81 -0.62
CA ARG A 77 -3.51 -21.98 0.57
C ARG A 77 -4.79 -21.15 0.42
N PRO A 78 -5.94 -21.66 0.91
CA PRO A 78 -7.14 -20.85 0.97
C PRO A 78 -6.89 -19.63 1.85
N LEU A 79 -7.39 -18.47 1.43
CA LEU A 79 -7.45 -17.32 2.32
C LEU A 79 -8.44 -17.59 3.44
N PRO A 80 -8.28 -16.94 4.60
CA PRO A 80 -9.26 -17.00 5.68
C PRO A 80 -10.67 -16.59 5.21
N GLU A 81 -11.71 -17.05 5.91
CA GLU A 81 -13.11 -16.76 5.55
C GLU A 81 -13.39 -15.25 5.42
N TYR A 82 -12.76 -14.44 6.27
CA TYR A 82 -12.91 -12.98 6.22
C TYR A 82 -12.42 -12.38 4.89
N ALA A 83 -11.48 -13.03 4.20
CA ALA A 83 -10.99 -12.65 2.88
C ALA A 83 -11.85 -13.16 1.72
N SER A 84 -13.05 -13.70 1.99
CA SER A 84 -13.98 -14.19 0.97
C SER A 84 -14.32 -13.10 -0.05
N PRO A 85 -14.46 -13.43 -1.36
CA PRO A 85 -14.95 -12.50 -2.36
C PRO A 85 -16.28 -11.83 -2.00
N ALA A 86 -17.13 -12.50 -1.21
CA ALA A 86 -18.40 -11.94 -0.73
C ALA A 86 -18.23 -10.72 0.19
N ASN A 87 -17.04 -10.57 0.80
CA ASN A 87 -16.69 -9.44 1.67
C ASN A 87 -15.89 -8.36 0.93
N SER A 88 -15.65 -8.52 -0.37
CA SER A 88 -14.81 -7.58 -1.13
C SER A 88 -15.49 -6.22 -1.29
N PHE A 89 -14.71 -5.17 -1.08
CA PHE A 89 -15.11 -3.78 -1.27
C PHE A 89 -13.91 -2.95 -1.75
N ALA A 90 -14.20 -1.79 -2.31
CA ALA A 90 -13.20 -0.76 -2.57
C ALA A 90 -13.77 0.59 -2.17
N LEU A 91 -13.01 1.35 -1.38
CA LEU A 91 -13.38 2.68 -0.91
C LEU A 91 -12.37 3.70 -1.40
N TRP A 92 -12.86 4.75 -2.05
CA TRP A 92 -12.05 5.87 -2.49
C TRP A 92 -12.38 7.11 -1.66
N ALA A 93 -11.38 7.56 -0.92
CA ALA A 93 -11.41 8.76 -0.10
C ALA A 93 -10.55 9.85 -0.72
N VAL A 94 -11.01 11.10 -0.61
CA VAL A 94 -10.25 12.29 -1.00
C VAL A 94 -10.15 13.21 0.20
N TYR A 95 -8.93 13.65 0.49
CA TYR A 95 -8.60 14.51 1.62
C TYR A 95 -8.06 15.84 1.14
N GLU A 96 -8.35 16.90 1.89
CA GLU A 96 -7.84 18.25 1.69
C GLU A 96 -7.10 18.74 2.94
N ARG A 97 -5.91 19.31 2.76
CA ARG A 97 -5.14 19.84 3.86
C ARG A 97 -5.88 21.02 4.49
N ARG A 98 -5.98 21.01 5.82
CA ARG A 98 -6.54 22.14 6.58
C ARG A 98 -5.72 23.39 6.34
N SER A 99 -6.42 24.52 6.19
CA SER A 99 -5.79 25.84 6.06
C SER A 99 -4.89 26.23 7.24
N THR A 100 -5.01 25.55 8.38
CA THR A 100 -4.15 25.72 9.56
C THR A 100 -2.77 25.08 9.44
N HIS A 101 -2.53 24.27 8.41
CA HIS A 101 -1.26 23.58 8.17
C HIS A 101 -0.57 24.14 6.92
N SER A 102 0.76 24.30 6.98
CA SER A 102 1.55 24.84 5.87
C SER A 102 1.79 23.82 4.76
N ALA A 103 2.37 24.29 3.65
CA ALA A 103 2.85 23.47 2.54
C ALA A 103 3.78 22.31 2.98
N ASP A 104 4.50 22.48 4.08
CA ASP A 104 5.43 21.48 4.62
C ASP A 104 4.74 20.25 5.20
N HIS A 105 3.43 20.35 5.47
CA HIS A 105 2.61 19.23 5.98
C HIS A 105 2.31 18.14 4.94
N GLY A 106 2.47 18.42 3.64
CA GLY A 106 2.17 17.46 2.56
C GLY A 106 1.51 18.07 1.33
N ALA A 107 0.69 17.30 0.61
CA ALA A 107 -0.04 17.78 -0.56
C ALA A 107 -1.24 18.66 -0.15
N ASP A 108 -1.68 19.55 -1.04
CA ASP A 108 -2.95 20.27 -0.83
C ASP A 108 -4.13 19.29 -0.78
N ARG A 109 -4.10 18.28 -1.65
CA ARG A 109 -5.06 17.19 -1.69
C ARG A 109 -4.36 15.89 -2.01
N PHE A 110 -4.87 14.81 -1.43
CA PHE A 110 -4.50 13.47 -1.85
C PHE A 110 -5.73 12.57 -1.88
N SER A 111 -5.61 11.47 -2.60
CA SER A 111 -6.62 10.43 -2.64
C SER A 111 -6.08 9.12 -2.09
N LEU A 112 -6.90 8.41 -1.33
CA LEU A 112 -6.64 7.06 -0.85
C LEU A 112 -7.71 6.11 -1.40
N LEU A 113 -7.27 5.11 -2.16
CA LEU A 113 -8.08 3.98 -2.56
C LEU A 113 -7.71 2.78 -1.68
N HIS A 114 -8.63 2.35 -0.81
CA HIS A 114 -8.47 1.13 -0.03
C HIS A 114 -9.23 -0.02 -0.72
N LEU A 115 -8.57 -1.14 -0.97
CA LEU A 115 -9.17 -2.35 -1.53
C LEU A 115 -9.12 -3.48 -0.52
N HIS A 116 -10.27 -4.13 -0.33
CA HIS A 116 -10.33 -5.43 0.32
C HIS A 116 -9.97 -6.53 -0.67
N ALA A 117 -8.68 -6.86 -0.77
CA ALA A 117 -8.16 -7.81 -1.75
C ALA A 117 -6.80 -8.39 -1.33
N GLU A 118 -6.37 -9.46 -1.98
CA GLU A 118 -5.00 -9.99 -1.84
C GLU A 118 -4.01 -9.08 -2.59
N GLY A 119 -2.88 -8.75 -1.96
CA GLY A 119 -1.91 -7.77 -2.47
C GLY A 119 -1.34 -8.11 -3.85
N VAL A 120 -0.87 -9.34 -4.07
CA VAL A 120 -0.28 -9.69 -5.38
C VAL A 120 -1.34 -9.64 -6.49
N ALA A 121 -2.53 -10.18 -6.26
CA ALA A 121 -3.64 -10.12 -7.21
C ALA A 121 -4.12 -8.68 -7.48
N ALA A 122 -4.18 -7.82 -6.46
CA ALA A 122 -4.56 -6.42 -6.62
C ALA A 122 -3.50 -5.63 -7.40
N TYR A 123 -2.21 -5.90 -7.19
CA TYR A 123 -1.15 -5.30 -7.99
C TYR A 123 -1.29 -5.68 -9.47
N ASP A 124 -1.52 -6.97 -9.74
CA ASP A 124 -1.75 -7.48 -11.10
C ASP A 124 -2.90 -6.75 -11.78
N ALA A 125 -4.05 -6.68 -11.13
CA ALA A 125 -5.25 -6.07 -11.68
C ALA A 125 -5.08 -4.56 -11.93
N LEU A 126 -4.51 -3.83 -10.97
CA LEU A 126 -4.43 -2.37 -11.01
C LEU A 126 -3.29 -1.83 -11.88
N TYR A 127 -2.16 -2.53 -11.93
CA TYR A 127 -0.96 -2.05 -12.62
C TYR A 127 -0.71 -2.81 -13.91
N LEU A 128 -0.52 -4.13 -13.88
CA LEU A 128 -0.27 -4.90 -15.11
C LEU A 128 -1.48 -4.86 -16.04
N GLY A 129 -2.67 -5.17 -15.51
CA GLY A 129 -3.93 -5.20 -16.28
C GLY A 129 -4.33 -3.85 -16.89
N ASN A 130 -3.97 -2.74 -16.24
CA ASN A 130 -4.25 -1.39 -16.73
C ASN A 130 -3.05 -0.73 -17.45
N GLN A 131 -1.94 -1.45 -17.63
CA GLN A 131 -0.70 -0.92 -18.23
C GLN A 131 -0.22 0.34 -17.49
N GLN A 132 -0.19 0.29 -16.17
CA GLN A 132 0.26 1.33 -15.26
C GLN A 132 1.45 0.84 -14.42
N GLN A 133 2.15 1.79 -13.79
CA GLN A 133 3.28 1.52 -12.91
C GLN A 133 3.11 2.31 -11.62
N ALA A 134 3.39 1.68 -10.49
CA ALA A 134 3.47 2.39 -9.22
C ALA A 134 4.80 3.15 -9.13
N LYS A 135 4.77 4.42 -8.72
CA LYS A 135 6.01 5.17 -8.40
C LYS A 135 6.70 4.65 -7.13
N TYR A 136 5.90 4.32 -6.11
CA TYR A 136 6.36 3.78 -4.83
C TYR A 136 5.67 2.44 -4.58
N LEU A 137 6.45 1.44 -4.16
CA LEU A 137 5.95 0.20 -3.58
C LEU A 137 6.36 0.13 -2.11
N CYS A 138 5.39 -0.07 -1.22
CA CYS A 138 5.64 -0.23 0.21
C CYS A 138 5.66 -1.71 0.60
N ILE A 139 6.62 -2.11 1.42
CA ILE A 139 6.69 -3.42 2.09
C ILE A 139 6.93 -3.11 3.57
N ILE A 140 5.84 -2.86 4.28
CA ILE A 140 5.85 -2.43 5.68
C ILE A 140 5.04 -3.47 6.45
N GLN A 141 5.65 -4.13 7.44
CA GLN A 141 5.05 -5.26 8.18
C GLN A 141 4.19 -6.19 7.28
N PRO A 142 4.80 -6.87 6.28
CA PRO A 142 4.08 -7.48 5.15
C PRO A 142 3.17 -8.66 5.49
N GLY A 143 2.82 -8.87 6.76
CA GLY A 143 1.84 -9.87 7.20
C GLY A 143 2.31 -11.32 7.10
N GLU A 144 3.56 -11.56 6.70
CA GLU A 144 4.19 -12.89 6.76
C GLU A 144 4.14 -13.41 8.21
N GLY A 145 3.39 -14.49 8.45
CA GLY A 145 3.18 -15.07 9.78
C GLY A 145 1.90 -14.58 10.45
N PHE A 146 1.86 -13.34 10.96
CA PHE A 146 0.77 -12.84 11.81
C PHE A 146 -0.33 -12.06 11.07
N GLY A 147 -0.15 -11.77 9.79
CA GLY A 147 -1.11 -11.04 8.95
C GLY A 147 -1.78 -11.89 7.89
N ASP A 148 -1.63 -13.22 7.94
CA ASP A 148 -2.24 -14.18 7.03
C ASP A 148 -1.94 -13.97 5.53
N ASN A 149 -0.94 -13.13 5.20
CA ASN A 149 -0.49 -12.98 3.82
C ASN A 149 0.17 -14.27 3.31
N PRO A 150 -0.32 -14.82 2.17
CA PRO A 150 0.14 -16.10 1.65
C PRO A 150 1.52 -16.03 0.99
N TYR A 151 1.98 -14.82 0.65
CA TYR A 151 3.24 -14.61 -0.04
C TYR A 151 4.23 -13.84 0.83
N ARG A 152 5.52 -14.16 0.64
CA ARG A 152 6.60 -13.41 1.24
C ARG A 152 6.98 -12.24 0.34
N PHE A 153 6.55 -11.03 0.68
CA PHE A 153 6.77 -9.84 -0.16
C PHE A 153 8.24 -9.42 -0.17
N THR A 154 8.96 -9.73 0.90
CA THR A 154 10.40 -9.43 1.03
C THR A 154 11.30 -10.37 0.23
N ASP A 155 10.79 -11.49 -0.27
CA ASP A 155 11.56 -12.46 -1.03
C ASP A 155 11.76 -11.96 -2.48
N PRO A 156 13.01 -11.73 -2.95
CA PRO A 156 13.28 -11.35 -4.34
C PRO A 156 12.95 -12.46 -5.33
N GLU A 157 12.79 -13.70 -4.88
CA GLU A 157 12.27 -14.81 -5.70
C GLU A 157 10.77 -15.04 -5.47
N GLY A 158 10.14 -14.17 -4.68
CA GLY A 158 8.74 -14.25 -4.29
C GLY A 158 7.76 -13.84 -5.38
N ALA A 159 6.49 -14.14 -5.12
CA ALA A 159 5.37 -13.83 -5.98
C ALA A 159 5.28 -12.35 -6.37
N LEU A 160 5.38 -11.46 -5.38
CA LEU A 160 5.24 -10.02 -5.60
C LEU A 160 6.38 -9.48 -6.46
N HIS A 161 7.64 -9.80 -6.12
CA HIS A 161 8.80 -9.38 -6.92
C HIS A 161 8.68 -9.86 -8.37
N LYS A 162 8.43 -11.17 -8.58
CA LYS A 162 8.29 -11.76 -9.92
C LYS A 162 7.20 -11.09 -10.75
N LEU A 163 6.08 -10.73 -10.14
CA LEU A 163 4.99 -10.03 -10.82
C LEU A 163 5.37 -8.58 -11.17
N VAL A 164 5.92 -7.84 -10.21
CA VAL A 164 6.32 -6.45 -10.39
C VAL A 164 7.42 -6.32 -11.46
N SER A 165 8.40 -7.23 -11.45
CA SER A 165 9.50 -7.30 -12.41
C SER A 165 9.06 -7.59 -13.86
N ARG A 166 7.84 -8.09 -14.06
CA ARG A 166 7.26 -8.35 -15.39
C ARG A 166 6.54 -7.15 -15.98
N ASN A 167 6.32 -6.09 -15.20
CA ASN A 167 5.65 -4.91 -15.70
C ASN A 167 6.47 -4.31 -16.85
N PRO A 168 5.93 -4.19 -18.08
CA PRO A 168 6.67 -3.66 -19.22
C PRO A 168 7.11 -2.20 -19.06
N LEU A 169 6.51 -1.47 -18.10
CA LEU A 169 6.92 -0.12 -17.73
C LEU A 169 8.09 -0.08 -16.74
N GLY A 170 8.51 -1.24 -16.23
CA GLY A 170 9.60 -1.42 -15.27
C GLY A 170 9.14 -1.51 -13.82
N LEU A 171 10.13 -1.67 -12.92
CA LEU A 171 9.94 -1.67 -11.47
C LEU A 171 9.43 -0.32 -10.96
N PRO A 172 8.86 -0.21 -9.75
CA PRO A 172 8.67 1.08 -9.08
C PRO A 172 9.96 1.89 -8.91
N ASP A 173 9.86 3.22 -8.87
CA ASP A 173 11.05 4.09 -8.71
C ASP A 173 11.64 3.99 -7.31
N PHE A 174 10.76 3.74 -6.33
CA PHE A 174 11.12 3.65 -4.93
C PHE A 174 10.49 2.43 -4.26
N LEU A 175 11.27 1.81 -3.38
CA LEU A 175 10.84 0.78 -2.45
C LEU A 175 10.84 1.37 -1.05
N VAL A 176 9.72 1.28 -0.34
CA VAL A 176 9.61 1.72 1.05
C VAL A 176 9.55 0.50 1.95
N LEU A 177 10.58 0.31 2.76
CA LEU A 177 10.65 -0.78 3.73
C LEU A 177 10.31 -0.27 5.12
N GLY A 178 9.61 -1.07 5.92
CA GLY A 178 9.42 -0.64 7.29
C GLY A 178 8.61 -1.53 8.21
N GLY A 179 8.31 -0.95 9.36
CA GLY A 179 7.47 -1.56 10.38
C GLY A 179 7.96 -1.25 11.79
N GLY A 180 7.47 -2.03 12.75
CA GLY A 180 7.94 -1.96 14.14
C GLY A 180 9.38 -2.44 14.26
N GLY A 181 10.27 -1.58 14.77
CA GLY A 181 11.66 -1.92 14.96
C GLY A 181 12.60 -0.73 14.88
N LEU A 182 13.89 -1.04 14.98
CA LEU A 182 14.95 -0.05 14.86
C LEU A 182 15.30 0.21 13.37
N PRO A 183 15.86 1.40 13.03
CA PRO A 183 16.28 1.73 11.67
C PRO A 183 17.12 0.67 10.97
N GLU A 184 18.02 0.03 11.71
CA GLU A 184 19.01 -0.92 11.17
C GLU A 184 18.35 -2.15 10.53
N PHE A 185 17.09 -2.45 10.84
CA PHE A 185 16.34 -3.53 10.21
C PHE A 185 15.90 -3.20 8.77
N TYR A 186 15.88 -1.92 8.40
CA TYR A 186 15.28 -1.43 7.15
C TYR A 186 16.24 -0.60 6.30
N ASP A 187 17.30 -0.04 6.89
CA ASP A 187 18.20 0.91 6.22
C ASP A 187 19.63 0.41 5.97
N GLN A 188 19.96 -0.82 6.40
CA GLN A 188 21.26 -1.44 6.10
C GLN A 188 21.33 -2.06 4.69
N GLN A 189 20.24 -2.68 4.24
CA GLN A 189 20.14 -3.30 2.93
C GLN A 189 18.67 -3.38 2.48
N PRO A 190 18.39 -3.20 1.18
CA PRO A 190 17.05 -3.41 0.65
C PRO A 190 16.71 -4.91 0.64
N CYS A 191 15.43 -5.27 0.64
CA CYS A 191 15.03 -6.66 0.43
C CYS A 191 15.11 -7.09 -1.04
N TRP A 192 15.04 -6.14 -1.98
CA TRP A 192 15.14 -6.35 -3.42
C TRP A 192 16.39 -5.63 -3.94
N THR A 193 17.28 -6.35 -4.60
CA THR A 193 18.63 -5.87 -4.92
C THR A 193 18.66 -4.77 -5.97
N GLU A 194 17.57 -4.56 -6.70
CA GLU A 194 17.44 -3.49 -7.69
C GLU A 194 17.32 -2.09 -7.08
N TYR A 195 17.19 -1.97 -5.74
CA TYR A 195 17.05 -0.68 -5.04
C TYR A 195 18.30 -0.35 -4.23
N GLU A 196 19.34 0.14 -4.89
CA GLU A 196 20.70 0.22 -4.33
C GLU A 196 20.95 1.47 -3.46
N GLN A 197 20.10 2.51 -3.56
CA GLN A 197 20.35 3.79 -2.90
C GLN A 197 19.35 4.07 -1.77
N LEU A 198 19.82 4.12 -0.53
CA LEU A 198 19.03 4.65 0.60
C LEU A 198 18.83 6.16 0.43
N VAL A 199 17.58 6.59 0.35
CA VAL A 199 17.18 8.00 0.20
C VAL A 199 16.97 8.64 1.57
N THR A 200 16.20 8.00 2.44
CA THR A 200 15.90 8.51 3.78
C THR A 200 15.39 7.41 4.70
N THR A 201 15.63 7.57 5.99
CA THR A 201 15.01 6.77 7.06
C THR A 201 14.29 7.70 8.02
N ARG A 202 13.02 7.39 8.33
CA ARG A 202 12.22 8.15 9.29
C ARG A 202 11.59 7.25 10.34
N ARG A 203 11.53 7.77 11.56
CA ARG A 203 10.87 7.12 12.69
C ARG A 203 9.60 7.89 13.05
N PHE A 204 8.52 7.15 13.23
CA PHE A 204 7.22 7.67 13.63
C PHE A 204 6.87 7.13 15.02
N PRO A 205 6.33 7.99 15.91
CA PRO A 205 5.78 7.52 17.17
C PRO A 205 4.53 6.67 16.90
N SER A 206 4.40 5.52 17.57
CA SER A 206 3.23 4.64 17.47
C SER A 206 2.73 4.25 18.86
N SER A 207 1.47 3.84 18.97
CA SER A 207 0.86 3.41 20.24
C SER A 207 1.54 2.19 20.88
N VAL A 208 2.29 1.42 20.10
CA VAL A 208 3.01 0.19 20.51
C VAL A 208 4.54 0.32 20.42
N GLY A 209 5.06 1.55 20.28
CA GLY A 209 6.50 1.83 20.20
C GLY A 209 6.82 2.84 19.11
N SER A 210 7.69 2.47 18.15
CA SER A 210 7.97 3.30 16.97
C SER A 210 7.86 2.48 15.69
N ALA A 211 7.28 3.07 14.66
CA ALA A 211 7.40 2.58 13.30
C ALA A 211 8.63 3.22 12.64
N THR A 212 9.40 2.46 11.88
CA THR A 212 10.51 2.98 11.09
C THR A 212 10.27 2.67 9.63
N LEU A 213 10.39 3.68 8.77
CA LEU A 213 10.26 3.56 7.32
C LEU A 213 11.56 4.03 6.65
N ALA A 214 12.13 3.21 5.77
CA ALA A 214 13.28 3.50 4.94
C ALA A 214 12.86 3.53 3.46
N VAL A 215 13.26 4.57 2.74
CA VAL A 215 12.99 4.73 1.31
C VAL A 215 14.26 4.42 0.54
N TRP A 216 14.17 3.47 -0.37
CA TRP A 216 15.24 3.08 -1.28
C TRP A 216 14.87 3.45 -2.71
N ALA A 217 15.82 4.01 -3.46
CA ALA A 217 15.71 4.27 -4.89
C ALA A 217 16.48 3.20 -5.67
N ARG A 218 16.04 2.95 -6.90
CA ARG A 218 16.80 2.14 -7.86
C ARG A 218 18.07 2.83 -8.35
#